data_AF-A0A075H7W2-F1
#
_entry.id   AF-A0A075H7W2-F1
#
_cell.length_a   1.000
_cell.length_b   1.000
_cell.length_c   1.000
_cell.angle_alpha   90.00
_cell.angle_beta   90.00
_cell.angle_gamma   90.00
#
_symmetry.space_group_name_H-M   'P 1'
#
loop_
_entity.id
_entity.type
_entity.pdbx_description
1 polymer ?
#
loop_
_entity_poly.entity_id
_entity_poly.type
_entity_poly.pdbx_seq_one_letter_code
_entity_poly.pdbx_strand_id
1 'polypeptide(L)'
;MGALIFYFSSGIQICIAMSDINSSNFPNVLNEIIKKSLFTPRQIEIILKYKDLSDSEFTITKGAYYRQVSQSREKLARLYYSFIVLRVLDILLADDIDVISRLTEQVSVIKDGDVFPEREHEILSVIERVVKQTTGM
;
A
#
# COMPACT_ATOMS: atom_id res chain seq x y z
N MET A 1 24.87 -4.19 3.82
CA MET A 1 24.54 -4.63 5.20
C MET A 1 23.30 -3.87 5.61
N GLY A 2 22.15 -4.54 5.81
CA GLY A 2 20.90 -3.87 6.19
C GLY A 2 20.86 -3.60 7.70
N ALA A 3 20.42 -2.40 8.10
CA ALA A 3 20.24 -2.04 9.50
C ALA A 3 18.91 -2.61 10.04
N LEU A 4 18.94 -3.15 11.26
CA LEU A 4 17.75 -3.55 12.02
C LEU A 4 17.37 -2.40 12.95
N ILE A 5 16.18 -1.84 12.76
CA ILE A 5 15.60 -0.85 13.68
C ILE A 5 14.60 -1.57 14.58
N PHE A 6 14.83 -1.46 15.88
CA PHE A 6 13.95 -2.01 16.91
C PHE A 6 13.03 -0.89 17.41
N TYR A 7 11.72 -1.06 17.23
CA TYR A 7 10.72 -0.21 17.88
C TYR A 7 10.14 -0.94 19.09
N PHE A 8 10.10 -0.25 20.22
CA PHE A 8 9.36 -0.69 21.41
C PHE A 8 8.06 0.10 21.50
N SER A 9 6.93 -0.59 21.39
CA SER A 9 5.62 -0.07 21.78
C SER A 9 4.86 -1.19 22.48
N SER A 10 4.39 -0.93 23.70
CA SER A 10 3.53 -1.83 24.48
C SER A 10 4.07 -3.25 24.72
N GLY A 11 5.39 -3.40 24.93
CA GLY A 11 6.01 -4.69 25.29
C GLY A 11 6.19 -5.71 24.16
N ILE A 12 5.86 -5.35 22.91
CA ILE A 12 6.09 -6.19 21.75
C ILE A 12 7.34 -5.71 21.01
N GLN A 13 8.34 -6.58 20.87
CA GLN A 13 9.54 -6.31 20.07
C GLN A 13 9.21 -6.46 18.58
N ILE A 14 9.09 -5.35 17.87
CA ILE A 14 8.89 -5.36 16.42
C ILE A 14 10.24 -5.13 15.74
N CYS A 15 10.82 -6.20 15.18
CA CYS A 15 12.00 -6.12 14.33
C CYS A 15 11.55 -5.79 12.90
N ILE A 16 11.80 -4.57 12.42
CA ILE A 16 11.61 -4.21 11.02
C ILE A 16 12.98 -4.30 10.34
N ALA A 17 13.13 -5.27 9.44
CA ALA A 17 14.30 -5.32 8.56
C ALA A 17 14.13 -4.24 7.49
N MET A 18 14.97 -3.21 7.51
CA MET A 18 15.07 -2.25 6.41
C MET A 18 15.83 -2.95 5.27
N SER A 19 15.12 -3.31 4.20
CA SER A 19 15.75 -3.65 2.93
C SER A 19 15.87 -2.38 2.10
N ASP A 20 17.09 -2.05 1.68
CA ASP A 20 17.38 -0.96 0.75
C ASP A 20 16.44 -1.07 -0.47
N ILE A 21 15.62 -0.04 -0.67
CA ILE A 21 14.65 0.05 -1.76
C ILE A 21 15.44 0.39 -3.03
N ASN A 22 15.83 -0.62 -3.81
CA ASN A 22 16.37 -0.41 -5.15
C ASN A 22 15.44 -1.08 -6.18
N SER A 23 14.97 -0.24 -7.12
CA SER A 23 14.07 -0.46 -8.26
C SER A 23 12.69 -1.04 -7.94
N SER A 24 11.69 -0.17 -7.79
CA SER A 24 10.28 -0.57 -7.76
C SER A 24 9.87 -1.17 -9.10
N ASN A 25 9.46 -2.44 -9.12
CA ASN A 25 8.83 -3.10 -10.28
C ASN A 25 7.42 -2.56 -10.61
N PHE A 26 7.03 -1.44 -10.01
CA PHE A 26 5.72 -0.84 -10.16
C PHE A 26 5.79 0.36 -11.13
N PRO A 27 4.75 0.62 -11.93
CA PRO A 27 4.59 1.88 -12.65
C PRO A 27 4.74 3.09 -11.71
N ASN A 28 5.26 4.22 -12.20
CA ASN A 28 5.57 5.40 -11.39
C ASN A 28 4.37 5.86 -10.55
N VAL A 29 3.19 5.94 -11.16
CA VAL A 29 1.95 6.32 -10.47
C VAL A 29 1.63 5.38 -9.31
N LEU A 30 1.75 4.06 -9.54
CA LEU A 30 1.49 3.07 -8.50
C LEU A 30 2.52 3.15 -7.37
N ASN A 31 3.78 3.42 -7.68
CA ASN A 31 4.82 3.63 -6.68
C ASN A 31 4.51 4.85 -5.79
N GLU A 32 4.07 5.97 -6.37
CA GLU A 32 3.67 7.16 -5.62
C GLU A 32 2.43 6.92 -4.73
N ILE A 33 1.44 6.18 -5.22
CA ILE A 33 0.27 5.78 -4.43
C ILE A 33 0.70 4.87 -3.27
N ILE A 34 1.54 3.88 -3.53
CA ILE A 34 2.04 2.95 -2.50
C ILE A 34 2.79 3.73 -1.41
N LYS A 35 3.65 4.69 -1.77
CA LYS A 35 4.39 5.53 -0.81
C LYS A 35 3.47 6.33 0.13
N LYS A 36 2.29 6.74 -0.35
CA LYS A 36 1.28 7.45 0.45
C LYS A 36 0.34 6.51 1.22
N SER A 37 0.39 5.21 0.94
CA SER A 37 -0.47 4.20 1.55
C SER A 37 0.04 3.73 2.92
N LEU A 38 -0.76 2.93 3.64
CA LEU A 38 -0.35 2.29 4.89
C LEU A 38 0.73 1.21 4.73
N PHE A 39 0.95 0.71 3.50
CA PHE A 39 1.88 -0.38 3.21
C PHE A 39 3.16 0.15 2.58
N THR A 40 4.30 -0.44 2.94
CA THR A 40 5.55 -0.15 2.24
C THR A 40 5.60 -0.89 0.90
N PRO A 41 6.40 -0.43 -0.08
CA PRO A 41 6.60 -1.16 -1.35
C PRO A 41 6.96 -2.63 -1.13
N ARG A 42 7.85 -2.90 -0.17
CA ARG A 42 8.21 -4.26 0.23
C ARG A 42 7.03 -5.08 0.75
N GLN A 43 6.16 -4.49 1.57
CA GLN A 43 4.97 -5.18 2.06
C GLN A 43 4.00 -5.51 0.92
N ILE A 44 3.85 -4.61 -0.06
CA ILE A 44 3.05 -4.87 -1.27
C ILE A 44 3.63 -6.03 -2.07
N GLU A 45 4.94 -6.05 -2.35
CA GLU A 45 5.59 -7.18 -3.04
C GLU A 45 5.37 -8.51 -2.31
N ILE A 46 5.46 -8.50 -0.98
CA ILE A 46 5.25 -9.70 -0.15
C ILE A 46 3.80 -10.18 -0.23
N ILE A 47 2.84 -9.25 -0.23
CA ILE A 47 1.43 -9.57 -0.40
C ILE A 47 1.19 -10.17 -1.79
N LEU A 48 1.75 -9.57 -2.84
CA LEU A 48 1.62 -10.08 -4.22
C LEU A 48 2.19 -11.49 -4.35
N LYS A 49 3.41 -11.72 -3.85
CA LYS A 49 4.02 -13.05 -3.85
C LYS A 49 3.20 -14.07 -3.06
N TYR A 50 2.74 -13.70 -1.86
CA TYR A 50 1.94 -14.60 -1.03
C TYR A 50 0.59 -14.96 -1.67
N LYS A 51 0.06 -14.09 -2.53
CA LYS A 51 -1.17 -14.30 -3.29
C LYS A 51 -0.95 -14.96 -4.65
N ASP A 52 0.27 -15.35 -4.97
CA ASP A 52 0.63 -15.94 -6.27
C ASP A 52 0.33 -14.99 -7.45
N LEU A 53 0.49 -13.69 -7.21
CA LEU A 53 0.27 -12.62 -8.20
C LEU A 53 1.57 -12.03 -8.74
N SER A 54 2.73 -12.48 -8.22
CA SER A 54 4.05 -12.03 -8.64
C SER A 54 5.12 -13.06 -8.27
N ASP A 55 6.07 -13.27 -9.17
CA ASP A 55 7.22 -14.16 -8.98
C ASP A 55 8.41 -13.48 -8.26
N SER A 56 8.18 -12.34 -7.60
CA SER A 56 9.24 -11.54 -6.95
C SER A 56 10.16 -12.41 -6.07
N GLU A 57 11.46 -12.36 -6.34
CA GLU A 57 12.44 -13.04 -5.51
C GLU A 57 12.89 -12.18 -4.33
N PHE A 58 13.10 -12.82 -3.18
CA PHE A 58 13.49 -12.14 -1.96
C PHE A 58 14.77 -12.76 -1.40
N THR A 59 15.80 -11.93 -1.20
CA THR A 59 17.07 -12.30 -0.58
C THR A 59 16.97 -12.39 0.95
N ILE A 60 15.97 -13.13 1.46
CA ILE A 60 15.75 -13.35 2.89
C ILE A 60 15.50 -14.83 3.19
N THR A 61 15.72 -15.23 4.44
CA THR A 61 15.41 -16.61 4.86
C THR A 61 13.90 -16.87 4.81
N LYS A 62 13.52 -18.14 4.61
CA LYS A 62 12.10 -18.57 4.64
C LYS A 62 11.39 -18.11 5.91
N GLY A 63 12.04 -18.24 7.07
CA GLY A 63 11.49 -17.79 8.36
C GLY A 63 11.28 -16.28 8.44
N ALA A 64 12.22 -15.48 7.93
CA ALA A 64 12.07 -14.03 7.87
C ALA A 64 10.93 -13.63 6.91
N TYR A 65 10.79 -14.33 5.78
CA TYR A 65 9.70 -14.11 4.83
C TYR A 65 8.33 -14.33 5.48
N TYR A 66 8.09 -15.48 6.11
CA TYR A 66 6.80 -15.77 6.73
C TYR A 66 6.46 -14.82 7.89
N ARG A 67 7.46 -14.29 8.61
CA ARG A 67 7.24 -13.22 9.59
C ARG A 67 6.73 -11.94 8.93
N GLN A 68 7.35 -11.50 7.83
CA GLN A 68 6.89 -10.31 7.10
C GLN A 68 5.52 -10.52 6.45
N VAL A 69 5.21 -11.75 6.00
CA VAL A 69 3.85 -12.13 5.56
C VAL A 69 2.86 -11.95 6.71
N SER A 70 3.15 -12.48 7.89
CA SER A 70 2.28 -12.36 9.07
C SER A 70 2.03 -10.89 9.45
N GLN A 71 3.09 -10.07 9.47
CA GLN A 71 2.98 -8.64 9.75
C GLN A 71 2.11 -7.91 8.72
N SER A 72 2.26 -8.26 7.43
CA SER A 72 1.48 -7.67 6.35
C SER A 72 0.00 -8.08 6.43
N ARG A 73 -0.29 -9.33 6.77
CA ARG A 73 -1.65 -9.84 7.01
C ARG A 73 -2.33 -9.15 8.19
N GLU A 74 -1.61 -8.96 9.29
CA GLU A 74 -2.13 -8.26 10.47
C GLU A 74 -2.44 -6.79 10.15
N LYS A 75 -1.56 -6.12 9.40
CA LYS A 75 -1.81 -4.74 8.93
C LYS A 75 -3.05 -4.68 8.03
N LEU A 76 -3.23 -5.64 7.13
CA LEU A 76 -4.41 -5.71 6.27
C LEU A 76 -5.69 -5.94 7.08
N ALA A 77 -5.67 -6.83 8.08
CA ALA A 77 -6.80 -7.04 8.97
C ALA A 77 -7.18 -5.75 9.73
N ARG A 78 -6.19 -5.02 10.25
CA ARG A 78 -6.41 -3.73 10.91
C ARG A 78 -7.04 -2.70 9.98
N LEU A 79 -6.60 -2.63 8.72
CA LEU A 79 -7.21 -1.75 7.72
C LEU A 79 -8.70 -2.07 7.51
N TYR A 80 -9.08 -3.35 7.43
CA TYR A 80 -10.48 -3.74 7.33
C TYR A 80 -11.30 -3.32 8.55
N TYR A 81 -10.78 -3.54 9.77
CA TYR A 81 -11.45 -3.07 10.98
C TYR A 81 -11.58 -1.55 11.02
N SER A 82 -10.56 -0.80 10.57
CA SER A 82 -10.64 0.66 10.44
C SER A 82 -11.76 1.08 9.47
N PHE A 83 -11.86 0.47 8.29
CA PHE A 83 -12.94 0.75 7.35
C PHE A 83 -14.33 0.50 7.95
N ILE A 84 -14.49 -0.63 8.68
CA ILE A 84 -15.75 -0.96 9.35
C ILE A 84 -16.12 0.12 10.37
N VAL A 85 -15.18 0.53 11.21
CA VAL A 85 -15.40 1.58 12.22
C VAL A 85 -15.79 2.90 11.56
N LEU A 86 -15.05 3.33 10.53
CA LEU A 86 -15.35 4.58 9.82
C LEU A 86 -16.72 4.54 9.15
N ARG A 87 -17.12 3.38 8.62
CA ARG A 87 -18.42 3.21 7.97
C ARG A 87 -19.59 3.22 8.96
N VAL A 88 -19.44 2.53 10.10
CA VAL A 88 -20.48 2.46 11.15
C VAL A 88 -20.70 3.82 11.82
N LEU A 89 -19.68 4.66 11.86
CA LEU A 89 -19.75 6.02 12.42
C LEU A 89 -20.18 7.08 11.40
N ASP A 90 -20.58 6.67 10.18
CA ASP A 90 -20.93 7.57 9.06
C ASP A 90 -19.83 8.62 8.73
N ILE A 91 -18.57 8.30 9.06
CA ILE A 91 -17.39 9.12 8.70
C ILE A 91 -17.01 8.84 7.24
N LEU A 92 -17.11 7.57 6.83
CA LEU A 92 -17.01 7.18 5.43
C LEU A 92 -18.43 6.96 4.89
N LEU A 93 -18.88 7.83 3.99
CA LEU A 93 -20.19 7.73 3.38
C LEU A 93 -20.19 6.73 2.21
N ALA A 94 -21.39 6.31 1.79
CA ALA A 94 -21.51 5.43 0.62
C ALA A 94 -20.94 6.09 -0.65
N ASP A 95 -21.15 7.40 -0.79
CA ASP A 95 -20.62 8.18 -1.91
C ASP A 95 -19.08 8.19 -1.95
N ASP A 96 -18.40 8.11 -0.80
CA ASP A 96 -16.95 8.02 -0.73
C ASP A 96 -16.42 6.69 -1.30
N ILE A 97 -17.19 5.61 -1.16
CA ILE A 97 -16.85 4.29 -1.71
C ILE A 97 -16.97 4.29 -3.25
N ASP A 98 -17.98 4.98 -3.79
CA ASP A 98 -18.16 5.16 -5.23
C ASP A 98 -17.03 5.99 -5.83
N VAL A 99 -16.60 7.02 -5.11
CA VAL A 99 -15.44 7.85 -5.48
C VAL A 99 -14.15 7.03 -5.51
N ILE A 100 -13.89 6.19 -4.49
CA ILE A 100 -12.74 5.27 -4.47
C ILE A 100 -12.78 4.31 -5.67
N SER A 101 -13.97 3.80 -6.02
CA SER A 101 -14.14 2.86 -7.14
C SER A 101 -13.78 3.52 -8.49
N ARG A 102 -14.25 4.76 -8.72
CA ARG A 102 -13.91 5.53 -9.93
C ARG A 102 -12.42 5.86 -10.02
N LEU A 103 -11.79 6.22 -8.91
CA LEU A 103 -10.34 6.43 -8.87
C LEU A 103 -9.56 5.16 -9.18
N THR A 104 -10.02 4.02 -8.66
CA THR A 104 -9.38 2.72 -8.90
C THR A 104 -9.43 2.34 -10.38
N GLU A 105 -10.56 2.62 -11.06
CA GLU A 105 -10.69 2.42 -12.50
C GLU A 105 -9.69 3.28 -13.28
N GLN A 106 -9.56 4.57 -12.94
CA GLN A 106 -8.59 5.47 -13.59
C GLN A 106 -7.13 5.01 -13.41
N VAL A 107 -6.78 4.48 -12.23
CA VAL A 107 -5.44 3.92 -11.96
C VAL A 107 -5.24 2.59 -12.69
N SER A 108 -6.27 1.78 -12.84
CA SER A 108 -6.18 0.48 -13.52
C SER A 108 -5.79 0.62 -15.00
N VAL A 109 -6.23 1.70 -15.65
CA VAL A 109 -5.86 2.04 -17.04
C VAL A 109 -4.35 2.26 -17.20
N ILE A 110 -3.64 2.66 -16.14
CA ILE A 110 -2.18 2.88 -16.12
C ILE A 110 -1.42 1.58 -15.87
N LYS A 111 -2.02 0.62 -15.14
CA LYS A 111 -1.38 -0.66 -14.80
C LYS A 111 -1.00 -1.46 -16.06
N ASP A 112 -1.71 -1.25 -17.16
CA ASP A 112 -1.64 -2.07 -18.37
C ASP A 112 -1.05 -1.31 -19.60
N GLY A 113 -0.50 -0.09 -19.47
CA GLY A 113 0.01 0.68 -20.62
C GLY A 113 1.15 1.67 -20.33
N ASP A 114 1.93 2.00 -21.37
CA ASP A 114 2.90 3.11 -21.38
C ASP A 114 2.13 4.44 -21.34
N VAL A 115 1.98 5.01 -20.14
CA VAL A 115 1.29 6.29 -19.96
C VAL A 115 2.31 7.42 -20.05
N PHE A 116 2.03 8.39 -20.92
CA PHE A 116 2.85 9.61 -21.03
C PHE A 116 2.94 10.32 -19.67
N PRO A 117 4.12 10.88 -19.32
CA PRO A 117 4.36 11.51 -18.00
C PRO A 117 3.33 12.57 -17.62
N GLU A 118 2.78 13.30 -18.59
CA GLU A 118 1.77 14.34 -18.37
C GLU A 118 0.46 13.76 -17.83
N ARG A 119 0.05 12.58 -18.34
CA ARG A 119 -1.17 11.88 -17.87
C ARG A 119 -0.96 11.26 -16.48
N GLU A 120 0.25 10.81 -16.16
CA GLU A 120 0.58 10.33 -14.82
C GLU A 120 0.39 11.44 -13.76
N HIS A 121 0.87 12.66 -14.06
CA HIS A 121 0.73 13.79 -13.17
C HIS A 121 -0.72 14.22 -12.97
N GLU A 122 -1.52 14.24 -14.04
CA GLU A 122 -2.94 14.54 -13.98
C GLU A 122 -3.68 13.54 -13.07
N ILE A 123 -3.43 12.24 -13.24
CA ILE A 123 -4.09 11.20 -12.44
C ILE A 123 -3.71 11.30 -10.96
N LEU A 124 -2.41 11.50 -10.66
CA LEU A 124 -1.97 11.72 -9.27
C LEU A 124 -2.62 12.96 -8.66
N SER A 125 -2.76 14.05 -9.42
CA SER A 125 -3.41 15.27 -8.94
C SER A 125 -4.91 15.08 -8.64
N VAL A 126 -5.61 14.27 -9.45
CA VAL A 126 -7.02 13.92 -9.24
C VAL A 126 -7.17 13.09 -7.98
N ILE A 127 -6.33 12.05 -7.81
CA ILE A 127 -6.32 11.21 -6.60
C ILE A 127 -6.06 12.08 -5.36
N GLU A 128 -5.04 12.94 -5.38
CA GLU A 128 -4.73 13.81 -4.25
C GLU A 128 -5.87 14.75 -3.90
N ARG A 129 -6.50 15.37 -4.91
CA ARG A 129 -7.62 16.27 -4.70
C ARG A 129 -8.79 15.56 -4.04
N VAL A 130 -9.14 14.39 -4.56
CA VAL A 130 -10.25 13.59 -4.05
C VAL A 130 -9.98 13.09 -2.64
N VAL A 131 -8.79 12.54 -2.38
CA VAL A 131 -8.41 12.10 -1.03
C VAL A 131 -8.52 13.28 -0.05
N LYS A 132 -8.03 14.47 -0.41
CA LYS A 132 -8.14 15.67 0.44
C LYS A 132 -9.58 16.12 0.67
N GLN A 133 -10.45 16.00 -0.33
CA GLN A 133 -11.87 16.35 -0.22
C GLN A 133 -12.60 15.37 0.72
N THR A 134 -12.37 14.06 0.55
CA THR A 134 -12.98 13.01 1.40
C THR A 134 -12.42 13.02 2.82
N THR A 135 -11.14 13.37 3.02
CA THR A 135 -10.55 13.55 4.35
C THR A 135 -10.73 14.96 4.91
N GLY A 136 -11.48 15.82 4.22
CA GLY A 136 -11.68 17.22 4.59
C GLY A 136 -12.44 17.34 5.89
N MET A 137 -11.70 17.40 6.99
CA MET A 137 -12.13 18.01 8.25
C MET A 137 -11.85 19.51 8.22
#